data_AF-A0A3P7VB14-F1
#
_entry.id   AF-A0A3P7VB14-F1
#
_cell.length_a   1.000
_cell.length_b   1.000
_cell.length_c   1.000
_cell.angle_alpha   90.00
_cell.angle_beta   90.00
_cell.angle_gamma   90.00
#
_symmetry.space_group_name_H-M   'P 1'
#
loop_
_entity.id
_entity.type
_entity.pdbx_description
1 polymer ?
#
loop_
_entity_poly.entity_id
_entity_poly.type
_entity_poly.pdbx_seq_one_letter_code
_entity_poly.pdbx_strand_id
1 'polypeptide(L)'
;MYRDICGACIGGSEESRREALEQIVKSAKSKHQNKQLLAFISESVRLNVLQARMGNLLNLMRIVKTLVNSTSIPPDYHLFDIILSCITCCVGEYAFKDTSNEDLHWQVREFSSMQLFNICEKYEPHCKYLTDFILDEIDQTFKSWLDCPVGQTSISRLAGIYGILFCFKKFGFKRLHQFVFPRMPKLCEHLNANLEGRYIITFKRCDTLAVLNEIKLKAVFNKVLGYMMRALAVPLMEYRYMRLLPVSKGAFNVDYGRMGNFLYMNNDEYEDKQKRELKYEKGIKKLELQDSY
;
A
#
# COMPACT_ATOMS: atom_id res chain seq x y z
N MET A 1 22.36 5.38 -19.54
CA MET A 1 21.22 4.55 -19.09
C MET A 1 21.45 3.92 -17.73
N TYR A 2 22.29 2.88 -17.55
CA TYR A 2 22.51 2.26 -16.22
C TYR A 2 22.98 3.27 -15.15
N ARG A 3 23.95 4.12 -15.52
CA ARG A 3 24.42 5.23 -14.67
C ARG A 3 23.29 6.15 -14.22
N ASP A 4 22.34 6.45 -15.09
CA ASP A 4 21.26 7.39 -14.82
C ASP A 4 20.19 6.73 -13.94
N ILE A 5 19.94 5.42 -14.09
CA ILE A 5 19.10 4.66 -13.16
C ILE A 5 19.73 4.58 -11.77
N CYS A 6 21.04 4.33 -11.69
CA CYS A 6 21.78 4.40 -10.44
C CYS A 6 21.71 5.81 -9.83
N GLY A 7 21.85 6.86 -10.64
CA GLY A 7 21.70 8.25 -10.21
C GLY A 7 20.29 8.55 -9.68
N ALA A 8 19.24 8.04 -10.32
CA ALA A 8 17.86 8.19 -9.87
C ALA A 8 17.56 7.41 -8.58
N CYS A 9 18.26 6.29 -8.34
CA CYS A 9 18.06 5.46 -7.15
C CYS A 9 18.93 5.86 -5.95
N ILE A 10 20.18 6.31 -6.20
CA ILE A 10 21.24 6.50 -5.19
C ILE A 10 21.64 7.98 -5.07
N GLY A 11 21.14 8.86 -5.94
CA GLY A 11 21.51 10.28 -5.98
C GLY A 11 21.38 10.97 -4.62
N GLY A 12 22.44 11.68 -4.23
CA GLY A 12 22.58 12.31 -2.91
C GLY A 12 21.62 13.46 -2.63
N SER A 13 20.93 13.98 -3.65
CA SER A 13 19.89 15.02 -3.53
C SER A 13 18.65 14.67 -4.37
N GLU A 14 17.48 15.19 -4.01
CA GLU A 14 16.25 15.03 -4.82
C GLU A 14 16.41 15.68 -6.21
N GLU A 15 17.16 16.78 -6.31
CA GLU A 15 17.46 17.46 -7.58
C GLU A 15 18.25 16.53 -8.53
N SER A 16 19.31 15.90 -8.02
CA SER A 16 20.10 14.93 -8.81
C SER A 16 19.27 13.73 -9.25
N ARG A 17 18.35 13.26 -8.39
CA ARG A 17 17.42 12.18 -8.74
C ARG A 17 16.42 12.62 -9.82
N ARG A 18 15.96 13.87 -9.79
CA ARG A 18 15.06 14.46 -10.81
C ARG A 18 15.74 14.59 -12.16
N GLU A 19 16.95 15.13 -12.20
CA GLU A 19 17.75 15.23 -13.43
C GLU A 19 17.99 13.84 -14.04
N ALA A 20 18.34 12.86 -13.21
CA ALA A 20 18.53 11.49 -13.65
C ALA A 20 17.24 10.88 -14.24
N LEU A 21 16.07 11.15 -13.65
CA LEU A 21 14.77 10.75 -14.18
C LEU A 21 14.51 11.34 -15.57
N GLU A 22 14.80 12.63 -15.78
CA GLU A 22 14.66 13.26 -17.09
C GLU A 22 15.57 12.61 -18.15
N GLN A 23 16.79 12.26 -17.77
CA GLN A 23 17.72 11.57 -18.68
C GLN A 23 17.26 10.15 -19.01
N ILE A 24 16.63 9.44 -18.07
CA ILE A 24 16.01 8.14 -18.31
C ILE A 24 14.90 8.26 -19.37
N VAL A 25 14.02 9.24 -19.25
CA VAL A 25 12.96 9.49 -20.25
C VAL A 25 13.55 9.85 -21.61
N LYS A 26 14.57 10.72 -21.64
CA LYS A 26 15.27 11.08 -22.90
C LYS A 26 15.99 9.90 -23.54
N SER A 27 16.41 8.91 -22.75
CA SER A 27 17.06 7.69 -23.24
C SER A 27 16.06 6.63 -23.71
N ALA A 28 14.82 6.70 -23.22
CA ALA A 28 13.70 5.82 -23.54
C ALA A 28 13.04 6.13 -24.92
N LYS A 29 13.85 6.51 -25.91
CA LYS A 29 13.38 6.98 -27.24
C LYS A 29 13.10 5.86 -28.23
N SER A 30 13.67 4.67 -28.05
CA SER A 30 13.44 3.51 -28.93
C SER A 30 12.74 2.37 -28.21
N LYS A 31 11.94 1.58 -28.96
CA LYS A 31 11.25 0.40 -28.44
C LYS A 31 12.22 -0.59 -27.78
N HIS A 32 13.41 -0.79 -28.36
CA HIS A 32 14.42 -1.70 -27.81
C HIS A 32 15.00 -1.21 -26.47
N GLN A 33 15.36 0.07 -26.36
CA GLN A 33 15.87 0.64 -25.11
C GLN A 33 14.82 0.61 -23.99
N ASN A 34 13.55 0.80 -24.33
CA ASN A 34 12.44 0.65 -23.37
C ASN A 34 12.36 -0.77 -22.82
N LYS A 35 12.49 -1.78 -23.67
CA LYS A 35 12.48 -3.18 -23.22
C LYS A 35 13.61 -3.50 -22.24
N GLN A 36 14.84 -3.07 -22.57
CA GLN A 36 15.99 -3.24 -21.68
C GLN A 36 15.80 -2.51 -20.35
N LEU A 37 15.17 -1.33 -20.37
CA LEU A 37 14.87 -0.55 -19.18
C LEU A 37 13.89 -1.27 -18.26
N LEU A 38 12.80 -1.77 -18.82
CA LEU A 38 11.73 -2.43 -18.05
C LEU A 38 12.24 -3.75 -17.45
N ALA A 39 13.01 -4.53 -18.22
CA ALA A 39 13.66 -5.73 -17.71
C ALA A 39 14.64 -5.41 -16.56
N PHE A 40 15.45 -4.35 -16.71
CA PHE A 40 16.36 -3.91 -15.66
C PHE A 40 15.63 -3.50 -14.38
N ILE A 41 14.52 -2.74 -14.51
CA ILE A 41 13.72 -2.30 -13.37
C ILE A 41 13.10 -3.51 -12.65
N SER A 42 12.52 -4.45 -13.39
CA SER A 42 11.91 -5.66 -12.80
C SER A 42 12.93 -6.47 -11.99
N GLU A 43 14.11 -6.71 -12.57
CA GLU A 43 15.18 -7.42 -11.87
C GLU A 43 15.72 -6.64 -10.67
N SER A 44 15.82 -5.32 -10.80
CA SER A 44 16.23 -4.44 -9.69
C SER A 44 15.22 -4.48 -8.55
N VAL A 45 13.92 -4.52 -8.84
CA VAL A 45 12.88 -4.69 -7.81
C VAL A 45 13.09 -6.02 -7.09
N ARG A 46 13.25 -7.13 -7.81
CA ARG A 46 13.47 -8.46 -7.24
C ARG A 46 14.65 -8.48 -6.25
N LEU A 47 15.78 -7.89 -6.64
CA LEU A 47 16.98 -7.82 -5.79
C LEU A 47 16.80 -6.91 -4.57
N ASN A 48 16.18 -5.74 -4.74
CA ASN A 48 15.98 -4.80 -3.63
C ASN A 48 14.89 -5.27 -2.65
N VAL A 49 13.90 -6.06 -3.09
CA VAL A 49 12.94 -6.76 -2.22
C VAL A 49 13.68 -7.76 -1.34
N LEU A 50 14.53 -8.62 -1.93
CA LEU A 50 15.33 -9.61 -1.19
C LEU A 50 16.25 -8.95 -0.15
N GLN A 51 16.80 -7.79 -0.50
CA GLN A 51 17.70 -7.02 0.37
C GLN A 51 16.96 -6.06 1.33
N ALA A 52 15.63 -5.94 1.22
CA ALA A 52 14.81 -4.99 1.98
C ALA A 52 15.26 -3.51 1.85
N ARG A 53 15.71 -3.10 0.67
CA ARG A 53 16.20 -1.73 0.38
C ARG A 53 15.05 -0.81 -0.07
N MET A 54 14.25 -0.32 0.88
CA MET A 54 13.03 0.44 0.58
C MET A 54 13.25 1.77 -0.14
N GLY A 55 14.32 2.50 0.17
CA GLY A 55 14.64 3.75 -0.54
C GLY A 55 14.83 3.52 -2.04
N ASN A 56 15.52 2.44 -2.39
CA ASN A 56 15.69 2.04 -3.79
C ASN A 56 14.37 1.60 -4.42
N LEU A 57 13.55 0.82 -3.72
CA LEU A 57 12.23 0.42 -4.21
C LEU A 57 11.33 1.63 -4.48
N LEU A 58 11.33 2.61 -3.58
CA LEU A 58 10.56 3.84 -3.77
C LEU A 58 11.02 4.61 -5.01
N ASN A 59 12.33 4.77 -5.18
CA ASN A 59 12.90 5.43 -6.36
C ASN A 59 12.63 4.64 -7.65
N LEU A 60 12.68 3.30 -7.62
CA LEU A 60 12.30 2.44 -8.75
C LEU A 60 10.82 2.65 -9.12
N MET A 61 9.91 2.72 -8.14
CA MET A 61 8.50 2.99 -8.42
C MET A 61 8.29 4.41 -8.97
N ARG A 62 9.08 5.41 -8.54
CA ARG A 62 9.10 6.75 -9.15
C ARG A 62 9.57 6.72 -10.61
N ILE A 63 10.58 5.92 -10.93
CA ILE A 63 11.02 5.69 -12.32
C ILE A 63 9.87 5.06 -13.13
N VAL A 64 9.20 4.03 -12.60
CA VAL A 64 8.03 3.40 -13.26
C VAL A 64 6.95 4.43 -13.55
N LYS A 65 6.59 5.29 -12.59
CA LYS A 65 5.62 6.37 -12.80
C LYS A 65 6.01 7.27 -13.98
N THR A 66 7.26 7.73 -13.96
CA THR A 66 7.74 8.64 -15.00
C THR A 66 7.69 7.95 -16.36
N LEU A 67 8.14 6.70 -16.48
CA LEU A 67 8.13 5.94 -17.73
C LEU A 67 6.72 5.65 -18.26
N VAL A 68 5.82 5.21 -17.37
CA VAL A 68 4.42 4.95 -17.70
C VAL A 68 3.75 6.23 -18.17
N ASN A 69 4.09 7.40 -17.63
CA ASN A 69 3.50 8.67 -18.08
C ASN A 69 4.13 9.20 -19.37
N SER A 70 5.45 9.12 -19.50
CA SER A 70 6.20 9.78 -20.58
C SER A 70 6.32 8.97 -21.86
N THR A 71 6.14 7.64 -21.79
CA THR A 71 6.35 6.75 -22.94
C THR A 71 5.15 5.85 -23.21
N SER A 72 4.94 5.48 -24.47
CA SER A 72 4.00 4.41 -24.84
C SER A 72 4.75 3.09 -24.75
N ILE A 73 4.56 2.36 -23.65
CA ILE A 73 5.12 1.03 -23.46
C ILE A 73 4.23 0.05 -24.23
N PRO A 74 4.78 -0.78 -25.13
CA PRO A 74 3.96 -1.79 -25.78
C PRO A 74 3.35 -2.74 -24.73
N PRO A 75 2.09 -3.14 -24.87
CA PRO A 75 1.44 -4.11 -23.97
C PRO A 75 1.95 -5.53 -24.22
N ASP A 76 3.25 -5.73 -24.01
CA ASP A 76 3.93 -7.01 -24.10
C ASP A 76 4.40 -7.47 -22.72
N TYR A 77 5.09 -8.62 -22.68
CA TYR A 77 5.55 -9.25 -21.45
C TYR A 77 6.34 -8.31 -20.52
N HIS A 78 7.04 -7.30 -21.04
CA HIS A 78 7.76 -6.36 -20.19
C HIS A 78 6.84 -5.43 -19.40
N LEU A 79 5.67 -5.07 -19.94
CA LEU A 79 4.67 -4.33 -19.18
C LEU A 79 4.15 -5.21 -18.03
N PHE A 80 3.89 -6.49 -18.31
CA PHE A 80 3.45 -7.45 -17.29
C PHE A 80 4.52 -7.68 -16.20
N ASP A 81 5.81 -7.72 -16.54
CA ASP A 81 6.89 -7.78 -15.56
C ASP A 81 6.89 -6.56 -14.61
N ILE A 82 6.61 -5.37 -15.15
CA ILE A 82 6.46 -4.16 -14.32
C ILE A 82 5.21 -4.22 -13.46
N ILE A 83 4.09 -4.70 -13.99
CA ILE A 83 2.86 -4.90 -13.21
C ILE A 83 3.14 -5.83 -12.03
N LEU A 84 3.75 -7.00 -12.27
CA LEU A 84 4.12 -7.93 -11.20
C LEU A 84 5.12 -7.34 -10.21
N SER A 85 6.04 -6.51 -10.67
CA SER A 85 6.95 -5.75 -9.80
C SER A 85 6.18 -4.78 -8.90
N CYS A 86 5.20 -4.05 -9.44
CA CYS A 86 4.35 -3.16 -8.67
C CYS A 86 3.44 -3.93 -7.69
N ILE A 87 2.90 -5.09 -8.08
CA ILE A 87 2.14 -5.97 -7.19
C ILE A 87 3.03 -6.41 -6.04
N THR A 88 4.23 -6.92 -6.34
CA THR A 88 5.22 -7.31 -5.32
C THR A 88 5.49 -6.17 -4.36
N CYS A 89 5.77 -4.97 -4.87
CA CYS A 89 6.01 -3.77 -4.06
C CYS A 89 4.78 -3.35 -3.20
N CYS A 90 3.57 -3.56 -3.71
CA CYS A 90 2.30 -3.26 -3.04
C CYS A 90 2.01 -4.22 -1.87
N VAL A 91 2.02 -5.53 -2.12
CA VAL A 91 1.51 -6.54 -1.18
C VAL A 91 2.59 -7.35 -0.48
N GLY A 92 3.84 -7.27 -0.93
CA GLY A 92 4.94 -8.11 -0.48
C GLY A 92 5.22 -8.04 1.03
N GLU A 93 5.65 -9.16 1.60
CA GLU A 93 6.09 -9.26 2.99
C GLU A 93 7.60 -9.00 3.07
N TYR A 94 8.01 -7.84 3.57
CA TYR A 94 9.43 -7.47 3.67
C TYR A 94 9.96 -7.69 5.08
N ALA A 95 11.21 -8.13 5.19
CA ALA A 95 11.91 -8.11 6.47
C ALA A 95 12.14 -6.65 6.92
N PHE A 96 11.60 -6.28 8.08
CA PHE A 96 11.88 -4.99 8.72
C PHE A 96 13.26 -5.03 9.37
N LYS A 97 14.31 -4.75 8.59
CA LYS A 97 15.69 -4.79 9.08
C LYS A 97 16.11 -3.50 9.80
N ASP A 98 15.53 -2.36 9.44
CA ASP A 98 16.00 -1.05 9.91
C ASP A 98 14.84 -0.17 10.39
N THR A 99 14.99 0.39 11.58
CA THR A 99 13.95 1.17 12.29
C THR A 99 13.98 2.65 11.93
N SER A 100 15.04 3.09 11.26
CA SER A 100 15.23 4.49 10.85
C SER A 100 14.37 4.91 9.64
N ASN A 101 13.81 3.92 8.91
CA ASN A 101 13.18 4.11 7.60
C ASN A 101 11.76 3.53 7.52
N GLU A 102 11.07 3.39 8.66
CA GLU A 102 9.74 2.74 8.72
C GLU A 102 8.72 3.39 7.77
N ASP A 103 8.79 4.70 7.55
CA ASP A 103 7.89 5.42 6.64
C ASP A 103 8.07 5.07 5.16
N LEU A 104 9.26 4.62 4.75
CA LEU A 104 9.52 4.28 3.37
C LEU A 104 8.71 3.06 2.93
N HIS A 105 8.53 2.07 3.80
CA HIS A 105 7.73 0.88 3.47
C HIS A 105 6.27 1.26 3.17
N TRP A 106 5.68 2.20 3.92
CA TRP A 106 4.33 2.68 3.66
C TRP A 106 4.25 3.41 2.32
N GLN A 107 5.18 4.32 2.06
CA GLN A 107 5.25 5.06 0.80
C GLN A 107 5.43 4.14 -0.41
N VAL A 108 6.28 3.11 -0.32
CA VAL A 108 6.46 2.12 -1.39
C VAL A 108 5.13 1.46 -1.74
N ARG A 109 4.37 1.02 -0.73
CA ARG A 109 3.08 0.34 -0.96
C ARG A 109 2.04 1.26 -1.59
N GLU A 110 1.91 2.49 -1.09
CA GLU A 110 0.97 3.48 -1.63
C GLU A 110 1.33 3.86 -3.07
N PHE A 111 2.62 4.13 -3.32
CA PHE A 111 3.10 4.56 -4.62
C PHE A 111 2.98 3.44 -5.66
N SER A 112 3.23 2.19 -5.26
CA SER A 112 3.05 1.00 -6.11
C SER A 112 1.58 0.77 -6.44
N SER A 113 0.68 0.89 -5.46
CA SER A 113 -0.77 0.82 -5.67
C SER A 113 -1.26 1.91 -6.63
N MET A 114 -0.70 3.12 -6.49
CA MET A 114 -0.97 4.22 -7.41
C MET A 114 -0.48 3.91 -8.83
N GLN A 115 0.68 3.27 -8.98
CA GLN A 115 1.18 2.87 -10.30
C GLN A 115 0.32 1.78 -10.94
N LEU A 116 -0.13 0.78 -10.18
CA LEU A 116 -1.07 -0.22 -10.69
C LEU A 116 -2.32 0.45 -11.26
N PHE A 117 -2.91 1.39 -10.52
CA PHE A 117 -4.07 2.16 -10.99
C PHE A 117 -3.76 2.96 -12.26
N ASN A 118 -2.67 3.71 -12.29
CA ASN A 118 -2.29 4.53 -13.46
C ASN A 118 -2.01 3.66 -14.70
N ILE A 119 -1.40 2.49 -14.51
CA ILE A 119 -1.17 1.51 -15.58
C ILE A 119 -2.51 1.00 -16.10
N CYS A 120 -3.44 0.63 -15.23
CA CYS A 120 -4.79 0.23 -15.65
C CYS A 120 -5.46 1.34 -16.46
N GLU A 121 -5.52 2.58 -15.94
CA GLU A 121 -6.16 3.69 -16.66
C GLU A 121 -5.56 3.92 -18.05
N LYS A 122 -4.23 3.80 -18.17
CA LYS A 122 -3.53 4.00 -19.44
C LYS A 122 -3.72 2.85 -20.43
N TYR A 123 -3.68 1.61 -19.96
CA TYR A 123 -3.56 0.42 -20.82
C TYR A 123 -4.85 -0.40 -20.94
N GLU A 124 -5.88 -0.19 -20.11
CA GLU A 124 -7.16 -0.90 -20.21
C GLU A 124 -7.78 -0.82 -21.63
N PRO A 125 -7.73 0.31 -22.37
CA PRO A 125 -8.24 0.35 -23.74
C PRO A 125 -7.51 -0.59 -24.72
N HIS A 126 -6.26 -0.94 -24.41
CA HIS A 126 -5.40 -1.80 -25.22
C HIS A 126 -5.33 -3.24 -24.70
N CYS A 127 -5.57 -3.44 -23.41
CA CYS A 127 -5.52 -4.71 -22.69
C CYS A 127 -6.80 -4.86 -21.89
N LYS A 128 -7.85 -5.36 -22.55
CA LYS A 128 -9.12 -5.65 -21.88
C LYS A 128 -8.88 -6.63 -20.72
N TYR A 129 -9.54 -6.38 -19.59
CA TYR A 129 -9.45 -7.20 -18.37
C TYR A 129 -8.13 -7.05 -17.60
N LEU A 130 -7.28 -6.09 -17.94
CA LEU A 130 -6.05 -5.83 -17.20
C LEU A 130 -6.32 -5.48 -15.74
N THR A 131 -7.31 -4.62 -15.51
CA THR A 131 -7.74 -4.25 -14.16
C THR A 131 -8.21 -5.47 -13.37
N ASP A 132 -9.02 -6.33 -13.98
CA ASP A 132 -9.56 -7.51 -13.29
C ASP A 132 -8.43 -8.52 -13.00
N PHE A 133 -7.48 -8.74 -13.94
CA PHE A 133 -6.28 -9.55 -13.70
C PHE A 133 -5.46 -9.06 -12.50
N ILE A 134 -5.17 -7.76 -12.43
CA ILE A 134 -4.40 -7.18 -11.32
C ILE A 134 -5.16 -7.33 -10.00
N LEU A 135 -6.47 -7.04 -9.99
CA LEU A 135 -7.28 -7.12 -8.78
C LEU A 135 -7.47 -8.57 -8.29
N ASP A 136 -7.56 -9.53 -9.20
CA ASP A 136 -7.63 -10.95 -8.86
C ASP A 136 -6.32 -11.42 -8.20
N GLU A 137 -5.15 -11.01 -8.69
CA GLU A 137 -3.86 -11.33 -8.07
C GLU A 137 -3.74 -10.73 -6.66
N ILE A 138 -4.20 -9.49 -6.48
CA ILE A 138 -4.26 -8.83 -5.16
C ILE A 138 -5.26 -9.55 -4.23
N ASP A 139 -6.41 -10.00 -4.74
CA ASP A 139 -7.42 -10.76 -3.98
C ASP A 139 -6.91 -12.15 -3.56
N GLN A 140 -6.13 -12.84 -4.41
CA GLN A 140 -5.49 -14.09 -4.03
C GLN A 140 -4.52 -13.90 -2.87
N THR A 141 -3.73 -12.82 -2.91
CA THR A 141 -2.86 -12.46 -1.80
C THR A 141 -3.66 -12.12 -0.54
N PHE A 142 -4.79 -11.43 -0.68
CA PHE A 142 -5.68 -11.12 0.45
C PHE A 142 -6.30 -12.37 1.07
N LYS A 143 -6.77 -13.32 0.27
CA LYS A 143 -7.26 -14.62 0.75
C LYS A 143 -6.17 -15.39 1.50
N SER A 144 -4.97 -15.49 0.92
CA SER A 144 -3.81 -16.11 1.58
C SER A 144 -3.43 -15.44 2.91
N TRP A 145 -3.60 -14.11 2.99
CA TRP A 145 -3.45 -13.39 4.25
C TRP A 145 -4.49 -13.82 5.28
N LEU A 146 -5.77 -13.89 4.89
CA LEU A 146 -6.90 -14.25 5.74
C LEU A 146 -6.91 -15.73 6.16
N ASP A 147 -6.38 -16.62 5.34
CA ASP A 147 -6.35 -18.06 5.60
C ASP A 147 -5.21 -18.48 6.55
N CYS A 148 -4.34 -17.53 6.92
CA CYS A 148 -3.37 -17.72 7.99
C CYS A 148 -4.08 -18.02 9.33
N PRO A 149 -3.54 -18.87 10.22
CA PRO A 149 -4.10 -19.07 11.55
C PRO A 149 -4.09 -17.80 12.39
N VAL A 150 -5.19 -17.55 13.11
CA VAL A 150 -5.32 -16.40 14.02
C VAL A 150 -4.20 -16.44 15.07
N GLY A 151 -3.49 -15.33 15.25
CA GLY A 151 -2.39 -15.19 16.21
C GLY A 151 -0.98 -15.44 15.64
N GLN A 152 -0.85 -15.83 14.37
CA GLN A 152 0.46 -15.98 13.68
C GLN A 152 0.81 -14.81 12.76
N THR A 153 0.21 -13.64 12.97
CA THR A 153 0.38 -12.48 12.09
C THR A 153 1.70 -11.77 12.36
N SER A 154 2.65 -11.88 11.43
CA SER A 154 3.93 -11.17 11.50
C SER A 154 3.76 -9.66 11.20
N ILE A 155 4.75 -8.85 11.61
CA ILE A 155 4.81 -7.41 11.30
C ILE A 155 4.75 -7.18 9.78
N SER A 156 5.52 -7.96 9.02
CA SER A 156 5.58 -7.92 7.55
C SER A 156 4.22 -8.23 6.90
N ARG A 157 3.50 -9.21 7.44
CA ARG A 157 2.16 -9.60 7.01
C ARG A 157 1.15 -8.50 7.33
N LEU A 158 1.22 -7.85 8.49
CA LEU A 158 0.39 -6.67 8.80
C LEU A 158 0.68 -5.47 7.89
N ALA A 159 1.93 -5.25 7.51
CA ALA A 159 2.25 -4.22 6.53
C ALA A 159 1.70 -4.58 5.14
N GLY A 160 1.69 -5.87 4.77
CA GLY A 160 1.10 -6.37 3.53
C GLY A 160 -0.39 -6.02 3.39
N ILE A 161 -1.18 -6.25 4.44
CA ILE A 161 -2.63 -5.94 4.42
C ILE A 161 -2.90 -4.45 4.22
N TYR A 162 -2.06 -3.55 4.73
CA TYR A 162 -2.16 -2.12 4.43
C TYR A 162 -2.14 -1.85 2.92
N GLY A 163 -1.16 -2.43 2.22
CA GLY A 163 -1.00 -2.25 0.78
C GLY A 163 -2.19 -2.79 -0.01
N ILE A 164 -2.69 -3.98 0.38
CA ILE A 164 -3.88 -4.60 -0.21
C ILE A 164 -5.10 -3.69 -0.06
N LEU A 165 -5.39 -3.24 1.17
CA LEU A 165 -6.54 -2.38 1.45
C LEU A 165 -6.42 -1.03 0.73
N PHE A 166 -5.21 -0.47 0.69
CA PHE A 166 -4.93 0.75 -0.05
C PHE A 166 -5.18 0.60 -1.55
N CYS A 167 -4.72 -0.50 -2.13
CA CYS A 167 -4.93 -0.82 -3.53
C CYS A 167 -6.42 -0.90 -3.85
N PHE A 168 -7.20 -1.74 -3.15
CA PHE A 168 -8.64 -1.84 -3.40
C PHE A 168 -9.37 -0.51 -3.21
N LYS A 169 -9.01 0.28 -2.18
CA LYS A 169 -9.57 1.62 -1.98
C LYS A 169 -9.27 2.55 -3.15
N LYS A 170 -8.05 2.49 -3.70
CA LYS A 170 -7.62 3.31 -4.84
C LYS A 170 -8.43 2.99 -6.10
N PHE A 171 -8.80 1.73 -6.32
CA PHE A 171 -9.70 1.32 -7.42
C PHE A 171 -11.19 1.62 -7.17
N GLY A 172 -11.55 2.11 -5.98
CA GLY A 172 -12.86 2.69 -5.69
C GLY A 172 -13.85 1.76 -4.97
N PHE A 173 -15.01 2.34 -4.61
CA PHE A 173 -16.02 1.69 -3.77
C PHE A 173 -16.50 0.35 -4.30
N LYS A 174 -16.74 0.24 -5.62
CA LYS A 174 -17.18 -1.02 -6.25
C LYS A 174 -16.21 -2.18 -5.97
N ARG A 175 -14.90 -1.92 -5.95
CA ARG A 175 -13.89 -2.95 -5.68
C ARG A 175 -13.77 -3.29 -4.20
N LEU A 176 -13.94 -2.29 -3.32
CA LEU A 176 -14.09 -2.56 -1.89
C LEU A 176 -15.31 -3.44 -1.58
N HIS A 177 -16.46 -3.13 -2.19
CA HIS A 177 -17.68 -3.93 -2.09
C HIS A 177 -17.47 -5.37 -2.59
N GLN A 178 -16.72 -5.56 -3.67
CA GLN A 178 -16.49 -6.87 -4.26
C GLN A 178 -15.50 -7.72 -3.44
N PHE A 179 -14.40 -7.14 -2.99
CA PHE A 179 -13.26 -7.91 -2.47
C PHE A 179 -13.05 -7.77 -0.96
N VAL A 180 -13.27 -6.58 -0.40
CA VAL A 180 -12.91 -6.27 1.00
C VAL A 180 -14.09 -6.50 1.94
N PHE A 181 -15.23 -5.84 1.71
CA PHE A 181 -16.35 -5.83 2.66
C PHE A 181 -16.96 -7.19 2.99
N PRO A 182 -17.13 -8.13 2.02
CA PRO A 182 -17.60 -9.47 2.32
C PRO A 182 -16.67 -10.25 3.27
N ARG A 183 -15.39 -9.87 3.33
CA ARG A 183 -14.34 -10.53 4.14
C ARG A 183 -13.98 -9.75 5.40
N MET A 184 -14.62 -8.60 5.64
CA MET A 184 -14.35 -7.77 6.81
C MET A 184 -14.51 -8.49 8.15
N PRO A 185 -15.52 -9.37 8.37
CA PRO A 185 -15.61 -10.12 9.62
C PRO A 185 -14.34 -10.94 9.92
N LYS A 186 -13.86 -11.70 8.92
CA LYS A 186 -12.63 -12.52 9.03
C LYS A 186 -11.37 -11.65 9.20
N LEU A 187 -11.29 -10.53 8.48
CA LEU A 187 -10.19 -9.57 8.67
C LEU A 187 -10.20 -9.00 10.10
N CYS A 188 -11.36 -8.61 10.61
CA CYS A 188 -11.50 -8.06 11.95
C CYS A 188 -11.21 -9.11 13.03
N GLU A 189 -11.55 -10.37 12.83
CA GLU A 189 -11.14 -11.47 13.72
C GLU A 189 -9.62 -11.52 13.91
N HIS A 190 -8.87 -11.49 12.81
CA HIS A 190 -7.39 -11.42 12.83
C HIS A 190 -6.86 -10.19 13.56
N LEU A 191 -7.48 -9.02 13.32
CA LEU A 191 -7.06 -7.77 13.95
C LEU A 191 -7.47 -7.68 15.42
N ASN A 192 -8.55 -8.33 15.83
CA ASN A 192 -8.97 -8.40 17.23
C ASN A 192 -7.99 -9.23 18.07
N ALA A 193 -7.46 -10.33 17.54
CA ALA A 193 -6.41 -11.11 18.24
C ALA A 193 -5.19 -10.24 18.57
N ASN A 194 -4.89 -9.28 17.68
CA ASN A 194 -3.79 -8.35 17.84
C ASN A 194 -4.07 -7.31 18.95
N LEU A 195 -5.30 -6.80 19.01
CA LEU A 195 -5.77 -5.88 20.06
C LEU A 195 -5.78 -6.53 21.44
N GLU A 196 -6.06 -7.82 21.51
CA GLU A 196 -6.15 -8.58 22.76
C GLU A 196 -4.79 -9.06 23.27
N GLY A 197 -3.71 -8.74 22.55
CA GLY A 197 -2.36 -9.15 22.93
C GLY A 197 -2.14 -10.66 22.86
N ARG A 198 -3.00 -11.41 22.14
CA ARG A 198 -2.87 -12.87 21.95
C ARG A 198 -1.81 -13.21 20.90
N TYR A 199 -0.68 -12.53 20.94
CA TYR A 199 0.47 -12.87 20.11
C TYR A 199 1.35 -13.85 20.86
N ILE A 200 1.32 -15.11 20.44
CA ILE A 200 2.38 -16.05 20.76
C ILE A 200 3.54 -15.67 19.85
N ILE A 201 4.34 -14.70 20.28
CA ILE A 201 5.70 -14.60 19.80
C ILE A 201 6.41 -15.83 20.38
N THR A 202 6.77 -16.80 19.55
CA THR A 202 7.54 -17.99 19.92
C THR A 202 9.00 -17.64 20.27
N PHE A 203 9.24 -16.57 21.04
CA PHE A 203 10.53 -16.28 21.63
C PHE A 203 10.43 -16.52 23.14
N LYS A 204 11.25 -17.45 23.63
CA LYS A 204 11.45 -17.69 25.06
C LYS A 204 11.65 -16.32 25.74
N ARG A 205 10.83 -16.05 26.76
CA ARG A 205 10.91 -14.86 27.60
C ARG A 205 12.34 -14.68 28.11
N CYS A 206 13.03 -13.65 27.60
CA CYS A 206 13.88 -12.68 28.33
C CYS A 206 14.86 -12.03 27.33
N ASP A 207 14.42 -11.12 26.45
CA ASP A 207 15.33 -10.39 25.55
C ASP A 207 14.78 -9.02 25.14
N THR A 208 15.64 -8.00 25.10
CA THR A 208 15.38 -6.64 24.58
C THR A 208 14.76 -6.65 23.17
N LEU A 209 15.08 -7.68 22.38
CA LEU A 209 14.55 -7.88 21.02
C LEU A 209 13.04 -8.19 21.01
N ALA A 210 12.54 -8.94 22.00
CA ALA A 210 11.13 -9.29 22.07
C ALA A 210 10.27 -8.03 22.36
N VAL A 211 10.75 -7.18 23.26
CA VAL A 211 10.12 -5.88 23.59
C VAL A 211 10.13 -4.95 22.37
N LEU A 212 11.26 -4.85 21.66
CA LEU A 212 11.36 -4.05 20.43
C LEU A 212 10.37 -4.52 19.36
N ASN A 213 10.24 -5.83 19.16
CA ASN A 213 9.29 -6.40 18.20
C ASN A 213 7.84 -6.12 18.58
N GLU A 214 7.50 -6.16 19.87
CA GLU A 214 6.15 -5.81 20.34
C GLU A 214 5.82 -4.33 20.07
N ILE A 215 6.78 -3.42 20.31
CA ILE A 215 6.62 -1.99 20.01
C ILE A 215 6.39 -1.78 18.51
N LYS A 216 7.22 -2.39 17.66
CA LYS A 216 7.09 -2.32 16.19
C LYS A 216 5.75 -2.87 15.71
N LEU A 217 5.33 -4.01 16.26
CA LEU A 217 4.05 -4.63 15.96
C LEU A 217 2.87 -3.70 16.28
N LYS A 218 2.88 -3.08 17.45
CA LYS A 218 1.86 -2.09 17.85
C LYS A 218 1.86 -0.87 16.93
N ALA A 219 3.03 -0.35 16.55
CA ALA A 219 3.14 0.79 15.64
C ALA A 219 2.54 0.48 14.26
N VAL A 220 2.92 -0.66 13.67
CA VAL A 220 2.39 -1.14 12.39
C VAL A 220 0.89 -1.38 12.46
N PHE A 221 0.43 -2.05 13.52
CA PHE A 221 -1.00 -2.27 13.75
C PHE A 221 -1.78 -0.96 13.86
N ASN A 222 -1.28 0.02 14.61
CA ASN A 222 -1.92 1.34 14.75
C ASN A 222 -2.00 2.08 13.41
N LYS A 223 -0.98 1.94 12.55
CA LYS A 223 -1.00 2.51 11.18
C LYS A 223 -2.10 1.87 10.33
N VAL A 224 -2.21 0.53 10.35
CA VAL A 224 -3.28 -0.21 9.65
C VAL A 224 -4.65 0.20 10.17
N LEU A 225 -4.84 0.21 11.48
CA LEU A 225 -6.09 0.62 12.13
C LEU A 225 -6.47 2.05 11.74
N GLY A 226 -5.55 3.00 11.87
CA GLY A 226 -5.78 4.40 11.50
C GLY A 226 -6.10 4.59 10.01
N TYR A 227 -5.55 3.75 9.13
CA TYR A 227 -5.95 3.74 7.72
C TYR A 227 -7.36 3.19 7.53
N MET A 228 -7.70 2.04 8.11
CA MET A 228 -9.04 1.45 8.00
C MET A 228 -10.11 2.41 8.50
N MET A 229 -9.87 3.08 9.63
CA MET A 229 -10.79 4.08 10.19
C MET A 229 -11.03 5.25 9.22
N ARG A 230 -9.98 5.75 8.55
CA ARG A 230 -10.11 6.91 7.63
C ARG A 230 -10.64 6.53 6.27
N ALA A 231 -10.24 5.38 5.74
CA ALA A 231 -10.48 5.00 4.35
C ALA A 231 -11.66 4.04 4.15
N LEU A 232 -12.00 3.23 5.16
CA LEU A 232 -12.96 2.14 5.03
C LEU A 232 -14.21 2.29 5.90
N ALA A 233 -14.16 3.01 7.03
CA ALA A 233 -15.29 3.10 7.97
C ALA A 233 -16.59 3.58 7.30
N VAL A 234 -16.56 4.71 6.58
CA VAL A 234 -17.75 5.23 5.88
C VAL A 234 -18.18 4.35 4.71
N PRO A 235 -17.29 3.96 3.79
CA PRO A 235 -17.63 2.98 2.76
C PRO A 235 -18.23 1.68 3.32
N LEU A 236 -17.79 1.21 4.49
CA LEU A 236 -18.35 0.03 5.12
C LEU A 236 -19.77 0.27 5.66
N MET A 237 -20.05 1.45 6.20
CA MET A 237 -21.39 1.82 6.64
C MET A 237 -22.36 1.90 5.46
N GLU A 238 -21.93 2.52 4.35
CA GLU A 238 -22.68 2.57 3.10
C GLU A 238 -22.95 1.15 2.56
N TYR A 239 -21.94 0.28 2.55
CA TYR A 239 -22.09 -1.13 2.18
C TYR A 239 -23.15 -1.85 3.04
N ARG A 240 -23.14 -1.64 4.36
CA ARG A 240 -24.15 -2.24 5.24
C ARG A 240 -25.54 -1.72 4.95
N TYR A 241 -25.69 -0.42 4.70
CA TYR A 241 -26.96 0.17 4.29
C TYR A 241 -27.49 -0.46 3.00
N MET A 242 -26.64 -0.59 1.97
CA MET A 242 -26.99 -1.25 0.69
C MET A 242 -27.40 -2.72 0.87
N ARG A 243 -26.84 -3.41 1.88
CA ARG A 243 -27.14 -4.81 2.19
C ARG A 243 -28.28 -4.98 3.20
N LEU A 244 -28.94 -3.89 3.60
CA LEU A 244 -29.99 -3.86 4.63
C LEU A 244 -29.53 -4.47 5.97
N LEU A 245 -28.23 -4.34 6.27
CA LEU A 245 -27.65 -4.80 7.53
C LEU A 245 -27.82 -3.72 8.61
N PRO A 246 -28.01 -4.09 9.89
CA PRO A 246 -28.12 -3.12 10.96
C PRO A 246 -26.84 -2.27 11.06
N VAL A 247 -27.01 -0.95 11.16
CA VAL A 247 -25.92 0.03 11.23
C VAL A 247 -25.71 0.58 12.64
N SER A 248 -26.28 -0.04 13.67
CA SER A 248 -26.04 0.38 15.05
C SER A 248 -24.64 -0.02 15.52
N LYS A 249 -24.08 0.72 16.47
CA LYS A 249 -22.80 0.39 17.11
C LYS A 249 -22.79 -1.04 17.68
N GLY A 250 -23.91 -1.47 18.26
CA GLY A 250 -24.08 -2.84 18.75
C GLY A 250 -23.92 -3.88 17.64
N ALA A 251 -24.53 -3.66 16.48
CA ALA A 251 -24.42 -4.57 15.34
C ALA A 251 -23.00 -4.62 14.74
N PHE A 252 -22.30 -3.48 14.68
CA PHE A 252 -20.89 -3.46 14.29
C PHE A 252 -20.02 -4.27 15.26
N ASN A 253 -20.28 -4.19 16.57
CA ASN A 253 -19.53 -4.96 17.56
C ASN A 253 -19.84 -6.46 17.48
N VAL A 254 -21.06 -6.84 17.08
CA VAL A 254 -21.40 -8.26 16.81
C VAL A 254 -20.61 -8.79 15.61
N ASP A 255 -20.59 -8.06 14.51
CA ASP A 255 -19.98 -8.56 13.26
C ASP A 255 -18.46 -8.41 13.20
N TYR A 256 -17.90 -7.41 13.91
CA TYR A 256 -16.48 -7.05 13.83
C TYR A 256 -15.75 -7.08 15.19
N GLY A 257 -16.40 -7.47 16.28
CA GLY A 257 -15.79 -7.50 17.61
C GLY A 257 -15.32 -6.12 18.09
N ARG A 258 -14.14 -6.03 18.72
CA ARG A 258 -13.59 -4.75 19.22
C ARG A 258 -13.28 -3.77 18.08
N MET A 259 -12.90 -4.27 16.90
CA MET A 259 -12.75 -3.47 15.69
C MET A 259 -14.02 -2.70 15.32
N GLY A 260 -15.21 -3.21 15.69
CA GLY A 260 -16.50 -2.54 15.49
C GLY A 260 -16.54 -1.12 16.08
N ASN A 261 -15.92 -0.90 17.24
CA ASN A 261 -15.85 0.42 17.87
C ASN A 261 -15.02 1.44 17.08
N PHE A 262 -14.08 0.98 16.25
CA PHE A 262 -13.23 1.85 15.43
C PHE A 262 -13.80 2.05 14.03
N LEU A 263 -14.50 1.04 13.51
CA LEU A 263 -15.08 1.04 12.17
C LEU A 263 -16.48 1.66 12.12
N TYR A 264 -17.17 1.71 13.25
CA TYR A 264 -18.40 2.49 13.39
C TYR A 264 -18.05 3.98 13.42
N MET A 265 -18.43 4.70 12.38
CA MET A 265 -18.43 6.16 12.33
C MET A 265 -19.79 6.61 11.83
N ASN A 266 -20.51 7.42 12.61
CA ASN A 266 -21.73 8.04 12.10
C ASN A 266 -21.39 9.03 10.97
N ASN A 267 -22.28 9.20 9.99
CA ASN A 267 -22.08 10.15 8.87
C ASN A 267 -21.73 11.56 9.37
N ASP A 268 -22.40 12.03 10.44
CA ASP A 268 -22.12 13.34 11.04
C ASP A 268 -20.73 13.41 11.70
N GLU A 269 -20.32 12.35 12.40
CA GLU A 269 -18.99 12.26 13.03
C GLU A 269 -17.87 12.21 11.98
N TYR A 270 -18.13 11.56 10.85
CA TYR A 270 -17.22 11.51 9.72
C TYR A 270 -17.11 12.86 9.01
N GLU A 271 -18.23 13.54 8.74
CA GLU A 271 -18.21 14.88 8.17
C GLU A 271 -17.44 15.87 9.06
N ASP A 272 -17.67 15.84 10.37
CA ASP A 272 -16.95 16.68 11.31
C ASP A 272 -15.47 16.31 11.43
N LYS A 273 -15.12 15.03 11.27
CA LYS A 273 -13.72 14.60 11.21
C LYS A 273 -13.04 15.06 9.91
N GLN A 274 -13.69 14.93 8.76
CA GLN A 274 -13.23 15.43 7.46
C GLN A 274 -13.01 16.95 7.49
N LYS A 275 -13.96 17.71 8.05
CA LYS A 275 -13.85 19.17 8.23
C LYS A 275 -12.66 19.53 9.12
N ARG A 276 -12.42 18.79 10.20
CA ARG A 276 -11.27 18.98 11.10
C ARG A 276 -9.93 18.63 10.44
N GLU A 277 -9.84 17.51 9.72
CA GLU A 277 -8.64 17.09 9.01
C GLU A 277 -8.28 18.08 7.89
N LEU A 278 -9.27 18.54 7.10
CA LEU A 278 -9.05 19.57 6.08
C LEU A 278 -8.60 20.91 6.68
N LYS A 279 -9.11 21.26 7.87
CA LYS A 279 -8.67 22.45 8.61
C LYS A 279 -7.23 22.32 9.11
N TYR A 280 -6.85 21.13 9.58
CA TYR A 280 -5.48 20.82 9.99
C TYR A 280 -4.50 20.85 8.80
N GLU A 281 -4.83 20.21 7.68
CA GLU A 281 -3.98 20.21 6.47
C GLU A 281 -3.81 21.63 5.91
N LYS A 282 -4.87 22.45 5.91
CA LYS A 282 -4.78 23.86 5.53
C LYS A 282 -3.92 24.67 6.52
N GLY A 283 -3.99 24.35 7.81
CA GLY A 283 -3.15 24.96 8.84
C GLY A 283 -1.67 24.63 8.66
N ILE A 284 -1.36 23.36 8.42
CA ILE A 284 0.01 22.87 8.17
C ILE A 284 0.58 23.52 6.90
N LYS A 285 -0.17 23.51 5.79
CA LYS A 285 0.27 24.19 4.55
C LYS A 285 0.50 25.68 4.73
N LYS A 286 -0.27 26.33 5.60
CA LYS A 286 -0.11 27.77 5.88
C LYS A 286 1.13 28.04 6.73
N LEU A 287 1.49 27.14 7.64
CA LEU A 287 2.72 27.20 8.43
C LEU A 287 3.96 26.91 7.55
N GLU A 288 3.90 25.87 6.71
CA GLU A 288 4.97 25.54 5.74
C GLU A 288 5.25 26.69 4.74
N LEU A 289 4.21 27.44 4.35
CA LEU A 289 4.33 28.64 3.53
C LEU A 289 4.91 29.85 4.28
N GLN A 290 4.75 29.92 5.61
CA GLN A 290 5.35 31.00 6.42
C GLN A 290 6.82 30.75 6.74
N ASP A 291 7.23 29.49 6.87
CA ASP A 291 8.64 29.11 7.06
C ASP A 291 9.48 29.18 5.76
N SER A 292 8.84 29.50 4.62
CA SER A 292 9.48 29.67 3.30
C SER A 292 9.65 31.14 2.86
N TYR A 293 9.44 32.11 3.76
CA TYR A 293 9.68 33.54 3.53
C TYR A 293 10.71 34.12 4.49
#